data_AF-A0A1G7T7G5-F1
#
_entry.id   AF-A0A1G7T7G5-F1
#
_cell.length_a   1.000
_cell.length_b   1.000
_cell.length_c   1.000
_cell.angle_alpha   90.00
_cell.angle_beta   90.00
_cell.angle_gamma   90.00
#
_symmetry.space_group_name_H-M   'P 1'
#
loop_
_entity.id
_entity.type
_entity.pdbx_description
1 polymer ?
#
loop_
_entity_poly.entity_id
_entity_poly.type
_entity_poly.pdbx_seq_one_letter_code
_entity_poly.pdbx_strand_id
1 'polypeptide(L)'
;MLDEVPANKLGYVQAYTETMDPLEPTFFLQALINCLSPSESCSMLDTDFRDNKFREFLLKKIVSDTKENFERCHENLINLLISKANQPDFKKRDSCAYVLNTLYGTSPQQIKEQIIVSFLSSNLTVIRNRAYKILLEDWNDEFADTIFNLWTCHQEYYCQELIIKKFSVDYLMSIYDEISNNLPLNSLSKLVIKLAPYNNNYVFSVKEIDEITYLYICASLKIAVGEEEACRIVDNNYSDERLGLMLWSLGKLKSWKTIKYFIEVYRDRISFDHFGNISVRSQL
;
A
#
# COMPACT_ATOMS: atom_id res chain seq x y z
N MET A 1 8.31 -34.04 37.80
CA MET A 1 9.77 -34.06 37.61
C MET A 1 10.12 -32.71 37.04
N LEU A 2 10.68 -31.83 37.87
CA LEU A 2 11.31 -30.60 37.39
C LEU A 2 12.72 -31.03 36.98
N ASP A 3 12.83 -31.57 35.77
CA ASP A 3 14.12 -31.79 35.14
C ASP A 3 14.85 -30.43 35.04
N GLU A 4 16.16 -30.47 35.27
CA GLU A 4 17.11 -29.36 35.40
C GLU A 4 16.60 -27.99 34.91
N VAL A 5 16.16 -27.15 35.86
CA VAL A 5 15.85 -25.73 35.60
C VAL A 5 17.12 -25.08 35.03
N PRO A 6 17.10 -24.56 33.79
CA PRO A 6 18.29 -23.98 33.18
C PRO A 6 18.85 -22.86 34.05
N ALA A 7 20.17 -22.86 34.29
CA ALA A 7 20.80 -21.91 35.20
C ALA A 7 20.80 -20.46 34.71
N ASN A 8 20.51 -20.22 33.41
CA ASN A 8 20.42 -18.89 32.82
C ASN A 8 18.97 -18.55 32.43
N LYS A 9 18.61 -17.25 32.53
CA LYS A 9 17.24 -16.76 32.27
C LYS A 9 16.73 -17.17 30.88
N LEU A 10 17.59 -17.06 29.86
CA LEU A 10 17.24 -17.38 28.48
C LEU A 10 16.79 -18.82 28.31
N GLY A 11 17.56 -19.76 28.85
CA GLY A 11 17.26 -21.18 28.82
C GLY A 11 15.96 -21.49 29.55
N TYR A 12 15.69 -20.81 30.68
CA TYR A 12 14.43 -20.98 31.39
C TYR A 12 13.22 -20.53 30.56
N VAL A 13 13.28 -19.34 29.94
CA VAL A 13 12.19 -18.84 29.10
C VAL A 13 11.96 -19.78 27.91
N GLN A 14 13.03 -20.28 27.28
CA GLN A 14 12.94 -21.20 26.17
C GLN A 14 12.33 -22.55 26.58
N ALA A 15 12.79 -23.15 27.68
CA ALA A 15 12.22 -24.37 28.21
C ALA A 15 10.74 -24.19 28.57
N TYR A 16 10.39 -23.07 29.21
CA TYR A 16 9.01 -22.74 29.55
C TYR A 16 8.13 -22.70 28.29
N THR A 17 8.57 -22.06 27.20
CA THR A 17 7.80 -22.03 25.94
C THR A 17 7.62 -23.39 25.28
N GLU A 18 8.59 -24.30 25.42
CA GLU A 18 8.52 -25.64 24.84
C GLU A 18 7.58 -26.57 25.62
N THR A 19 7.43 -26.32 26.93
CA THR A 19 6.61 -27.15 27.83
C THR A 19 5.26 -26.54 28.21
N MET A 20 5.01 -25.27 27.84
CA MET A 20 3.79 -24.54 28.24
C MET A 20 2.54 -25.25 27.70
N ASP A 21 1.56 -25.48 28.58
CA ASP A 21 0.25 -25.99 28.15
C ASP A 21 -0.42 -24.93 27.25
N PRO A 22 -0.97 -25.27 26.07
CA PRO A 22 -1.72 -24.32 25.25
C PRO A 22 -2.88 -23.60 25.96
N LEU A 23 -3.40 -24.19 27.05
CA LEU A 23 -4.43 -23.63 27.92
C LEU A 23 -3.88 -22.76 29.05
N GLU A 24 -2.57 -22.75 29.27
CA GLU A 24 -1.93 -21.98 30.33
C GLU A 24 -2.08 -20.47 30.07
N PRO A 25 -2.31 -19.67 31.13
CA PRO A 25 -2.45 -18.23 30.95
C PRO A 25 -1.16 -17.58 30.43
N THR A 26 -1.28 -16.82 29.35
CA THR A 26 -0.15 -16.17 28.66
C THR A 26 0.55 -15.08 29.48
N PHE A 27 -0.02 -14.65 30.60
CA PHE A 27 0.57 -13.61 31.44
C PHE A 27 1.86 -14.05 32.14
N PHE A 28 2.05 -15.35 32.42
CA PHE A 28 3.32 -15.86 32.96
C PHE A 28 4.44 -15.72 31.93
N LEU A 29 4.20 -16.16 30.70
CA LEU A 29 5.14 -15.99 29.60
C LEU A 29 5.51 -14.52 29.38
N GLN A 30 4.50 -13.64 29.36
CA GLN A 30 4.73 -12.21 29.20
C GLN A 30 5.57 -11.62 30.35
N ALA A 31 5.29 -12.02 31.59
CA ALA A 31 6.07 -11.59 32.76
C ALA A 31 7.54 -12.04 32.65
N LEU A 32 7.78 -13.30 32.26
CA LEU A 32 9.12 -13.83 32.05
C LEU A 32 9.88 -13.06 30.96
N ILE A 33 9.24 -12.78 29.82
CA ILE A 33 9.83 -11.99 28.73
C ILE A 33 10.14 -10.56 29.19
N ASN A 34 9.26 -9.94 29.98
CA ASN A 34 9.49 -8.59 30.50
C ASN A 34 10.68 -8.49 31.46
N CYS A 35 11.10 -9.60 32.08
CA CYS A 35 12.29 -9.66 32.92
C CYS A 35 13.62 -9.78 32.16
N LEU A 36 13.57 -9.89 30.83
CA LEU A 36 14.74 -9.92 29.97
C LEU A 36 15.28 -8.51 29.72
N SER A 37 16.60 -8.37 29.73
CA SER A 37 17.29 -7.18 29.26
C SER A 37 17.12 -7.00 27.74
N PRO A 38 17.34 -5.78 27.20
CA PRO A 38 17.27 -5.54 25.75
C PRO A 38 18.12 -6.51 24.92
N SER A 39 19.36 -6.77 25.37
CA SER A 39 20.26 -7.72 24.70
C SER A 39 19.73 -9.16 24.74
N GLU A 40 19.19 -9.60 25.88
CA GLU A 40 18.60 -10.93 26.03
C GLU A 40 17.38 -11.08 25.10
N SER A 41 16.45 -10.10 25.11
CA SER A 41 15.27 -10.12 24.24
C SER A 41 15.64 -10.13 22.76
N CYS A 42 16.62 -9.32 22.34
CA CYS A 42 17.11 -9.33 20.96
C CYS A 42 17.72 -10.67 20.58
N SER A 43 18.51 -11.28 21.46
CA SER A 43 19.17 -12.57 21.19
C SER A 43 18.19 -13.74 21.10
N MET A 44 17.06 -13.66 21.84
CA MET A 44 16.01 -14.68 21.80
C MET A 44 15.14 -14.59 20.56
N LEU A 45 15.18 -13.49 19.78
CA LEU A 45 14.33 -13.34 18.62
C LEU A 45 14.83 -14.22 17.46
N ASP A 46 14.51 -15.50 17.51
CA ASP A 46 14.70 -16.41 16.39
C ASP A 46 13.70 -16.09 15.27
N THR A 47 14.23 -15.96 14.06
CA THR A 47 13.45 -15.69 12.85
C THR A 47 12.79 -16.96 12.31
N ASP A 48 13.18 -18.13 12.83
CA ASP A 48 12.79 -19.47 12.37
C ASP A 48 11.66 -20.11 13.22
N PHE A 49 11.15 -19.42 14.24
CA PHE A 49 10.26 -19.98 15.26
C PHE A 49 8.94 -20.59 14.75
N ARG A 50 8.48 -21.62 15.47
CA ARG A 50 7.20 -22.33 15.30
C ARG A 50 6.03 -21.73 16.09
N ASP A 51 6.28 -20.93 17.13
CA ASP A 51 5.23 -20.34 17.98
C ASP A 51 5.09 -18.82 17.75
N ASN A 52 3.93 -18.42 17.22
CA ASN A 52 3.59 -17.04 16.92
C ASN A 52 3.37 -16.18 18.19
N LYS A 53 2.87 -16.76 19.30
CA LYS A 53 2.54 -16.01 20.51
C LYS A 53 3.80 -15.54 21.24
N PHE A 54 4.76 -16.44 21.43
CA PHE A 54 6.05 -16.10 22.05
C PHE A 54 6.73 -14.95 21.30
N ARG A 55 6.80 -15.09 19.97
CA ARG A 55 7.35 -14.06 19.08
C ARG A 55 6.63 -12.71 19.23
N GLU A 56 5.31 -12.72 19.31
CA GLU A 56 4.54 -11.48 19.46
C GLU A 56 4.87 -10.77 20.78
N PHE A 57 4.94 -11.50 21.89
CA PHE A 57 5.34 -10.92 23.18
C PHE A 57 6.77 -10.41 23.18
N LEU A 58 7.70 -11.20 22.61
CA LEU A 58 9.10 -10.81 22.50
C LEU A 58 9.27 -9.56 21.63
N LEU A 59 8.56 -9.48 20.50
CA LEU A 59 8.58 -8.31 19.64
C LEU A 59 7.97 -7.08 20.33
N LYS A 60 6.86 -7.23 21.07
CA LYS A 60 6.29 -6.14 21.88
C LYS A 60 7.28 -5.63 22.91
N LYS A 61 8.01 -6.52 23.58
CA LYS A 61 9.07 -6.16 24.53
C LYS A 61 10.20 -5.37 23.84
N ILE A 62 10.73 -5.87 22.72
CA ILE A 62 11.78 -5.17 21.96
C ILE A 62 11.30 -3.80 21.46
N VAL A 63 10.05 -3.70 20.99
CA VAL A 63 9.43 -2.42 20.61
C VAL A 63 9.33 -1.47 21.80
N SER A 64 9.00 -1.98 23.00
CA SER A 64 9.01 -1.16 24.21
C SER A 64 10.42 -0.68 24.56
N ASP A 65 11.41 -1.58 24.52
CA ASP A 65 12.81 -1.28 24.84
C ASP A 65 13.37 -0.22 23.88
N THR A 66 13.11 -0.34 22.58
CA THR A 66 13.54 0.64 21.57
C THR A 66 12.92 2.02 21.77
N LYS A 67 11.67 2.12 22.26
CA LYS A 67 11.04 3.40 22.59
C LYS A 67 11.65 4.05 23.84
N GLU A 68 12.04 3.24 24.82
CA GLU A 68 12.64 3.72 26.06
C GLU A 68 14.09 4.15 25.82
N ASN A 69 14.90 3.28 25.21
CA ASN A 69 16.29 3.55 24.89
C ASN A 69 16.78 2.69 23.72
N PHE A 70 17.19 3.34 22.62
CA PHE A 70 17.73 2.62 21.48
C PHE A 70 19.21 2.25 21.70
N GLU A 71 19.47 0.99 22.02
CA GLU A 71 20.81 0.44 22.25
C GLU A 71 21.43 -0.30 21.05
N ARG A 72 22.75 -0.55 21.12
CA ARG A 72 23.52 -1.27 20.10
C ARG A 72 22.99 -2.69 19.81
N CYS A 73 22.36 -3.36 20.77
CA CYS A 73 21.76 -4.67 20.53
C CYS A 73 20.58 -4.60 19.55
N HIS A 74 19.81 -3.51 19.56
CA HIS A 74 18.70 -3.29 18.62
C HIS A 74 19.23 -3.05 17.20
N GLU A 75 20.27 -2.22 17.07
CA GLU A 75 20.96 -2.00 15.79
C GLU A 75 21.52 -3.30 15.22
N ASN A 76 22.22 -4.09 16.04
CA ASN A 76 22.74 -5.39 15.64
C ASN A 76 21.62 -6.35 15.18
N LEU A 77 20.49 -6.37 15.89
CA LEU A 77 19.32 -7.16 15.51
C LEU A 77 18.77 -6.71 14.15
N ILE A 78 18.61 -5.41 13.93
CA ILE A 78 18.09 -4.87 12.66
C ILE A 78 19.04 -5.21 11.50
N ASN A 79 20.34 -5.04 11.68
CA ASN A 79 21.34 -5.43 10.68
C ASN A 79 21.29 -6.93 10.34
N LEU A 80 21.12 -7.78 11.36
CA LEU A 80 20.92 -9.22 11.18
C LEU A 80 19.64 -9.50 10.38
N LEU A 81 18.52 -8.87 10.73
CA LEU A 81 17.24 -9.04 10.05
C LEU A 81 17.29 -8.57 8.59
N ILE A 82 17.96 -7.45 8.31
CA ILE A 82 18.20 -6.96 6.94
C ILE A 82 18.98 -8.01 6.13
N SER A 83 20.06 -8.55 6.71
CA SER A 83 20.85 -9.59 6.03
C SER A 83 20.03 -10.85 5.72
N LYS A 84 19.16 -11.27 6.65
CA LYS A 84 18.28 -12.44 6.50
C LYS A 84 17.11 -12.17 5.53
N ALA A 85 16.60 -10.95 5.47
CA ALA A 85 15.56 -10.57 4.51
C ALA A 85 16.03 -10.67 3.05
N ASN A 86 17.34 -10.73 2.79
CA ASN A 86 17.90 -10.92 1.46
C ASN A 86 18.19 -12.39 1.10
N GLN A 87 17.92 -13.34 2.01
CA GLN A 87 18.16 -14.77 1.79
C GLN A 87 17.05 -15.45 0.97
N PRO A 88 17.34 -16.55 0.24
CA PRO A 88 16.40 -17.21 -0.67
C PRO A 88 15.14 -17.80 0.00
N ASP A 89 15.20 -18.13 1.29
CA ASP A 89 14.05 -18.69 2.01
C ASP A 89 12.93 -17.65 2.18
N PHE A 90 11.80 -17.89 1.49
CA PHE A 90 10.64 -16.99 1.50
C PHE A 90 10.05 -16.80 2.91
N LYS A 91 9.91 -17.88 3.70
CA LYS A 91 9.27 -17.79 5.03
C LYS A 91 10.14 -16.97 5.97
N LYS A 92 11.45 -17.22 5.97
CA LYS A 92 12.40 -16.45 6.78
C LYS A 92 12.45 -15.00 6.35
N ARG A 93 12.43 -14.74 5.05
CA ARG A 93 12.42 -13.38 4.49
C ARG A 93 11.20 -12.58 4.92
N ASP A 94 9.99 -13.11 4.72
CA ASP A 94 8.77 -12.40 5.09
C ASP A 94 8.66 -12.19 6.60
N SER A 95 9.08 -13.20 7.38
CA SER A 95 9.25 -13.11 8.83
C SER A 95 10.17 -11.95 9.23
N CYS A 96 11.37 -11.85 8.65
CA CYS A 96 12.32 -10.77 8.94
C CYS A 96 11.75 -9.41 8.53
N ALA A 97 11.15 -9.31 7.34
CA ALA A 97 10.55 -8.07 6.85
C ALA A 97 9.37 -7.61 7.72
N TYR A 98 8.60 -8.54 8.29
CA TYR A 98 7.57 -8.21 9.28
C TYR A 98 8.18 -7.59 10.55
N VAL A 99 9.24 -8.20 11.10
CA VAL A 99 9.92 -7.64 12.29
C VAL A 99 10.49 -6.26 12.00
N LEU A 100 11.20 -6.10 10.88
CA LEU A 100 11.76 -4.82 10.44
C LEU A 100 10.68 -3.74 10.32
N ASN A 101 9.55 -4.07 9.70
CA ASN A 101 8.42 -3.14 9.57
C ASN A 101 7.86 -2.72 10.94
N THR A 102 7.83 -3.62 11.91
CA THR A 102 7.37 -3.32 13.28
C THR A 102 8.38 -2.43 14.03
N LEU A 103 9.68 -2.69 13.88
CA LEU A 103 10.74 -1.90 14.52
C LEU A 103 10.94 -0.52 13.87
N TYR A 104 10.54 -0.34 12.60
CA TYR A 104 10.64 0.93 11.90
C TYR A 104 10.06 2.10 12.72
N GLY A 105 8.85 1.93 13.26
CA GLY A 105 8.12 3.00 13.95
C GLY A 105 8.78 3.51 15.23
N THR A 106 9.72 2.75 15.80
CA THR A 106 10.41 3.08 17.07
C THR A 106 11.91 3.27 16.90
N SER A 107 12.43 3.11 15.68
CA SER A 107 13.85 3.23 15.39
C SER A 107 14.26 4.69 15.14
N PRO A 108 15.53 5.06 15.43
CA PRO A 108 16.11 6.33 15.01
C PRO A 108 16.09 6.51 13.49
N GLN A 109 16.14 7.77 13.04
CA GLN A 109 16.02 8.13 11.62
C GLN A 109 17.02 7.40 10.71
N GLN A 110 18.30 7.33 11.10
CA GLN A 110 19.33 6.63 10.32
C GLN A 110 18.99 5.13 10.12
N ILE A 111 18.40 4.50 11.13
CA ILE A 111 18.00 3.09 11.06
C ILE A 111 16.73 2.92 10.22
N LYS A 112 15.77 3.84 10.34
CA LYS A 112 14.58 3.88 9.47
C LYS A 112 14.97 3.93 7.99
N GLU A 113 15.91 4.79 7.64
CA GLU A 113 16.46 4.91 6.28
C GLU A 113 17.11 3.59 5.82
N GLN A 114 17.92 2.96 6.66
CA GLN A 114 18.50 1.64 6.36
C GLN A 114 17.42 0.59 6.05
N ILE A 115 16.35 0.55 6.85
CA ILE A 115 15.23 -0.36 6.63
C ILE A 115 14.56 -0.08 5.29
N ILE A 116 14.23 1.18 4.99
CA ILE A 116 13.61 1.57 3.72
C ILE A 116 14.50 1.18 2.53
N VAL A 117 15.80 1.55 2.56
CA VAL A 117 16.75 1.21 1.50
C VAL A 117 16.81 -0.31 1.29
N SER A 118 16.83 -1.09 2.37
CA SER A 118 16.84 -2.56 2.28
C SER A 118 15.58 -3.11 1.60
N PHE A 119 14.41 -2.54 1.89
CA PHE A 119 13.14 -2.96 1.29
C PHE A 119 13.03 -2.55 -0.18
N LEU A 120 13.41 -1.32 -0.52
CA LEU A 120 13.41 -0.79 -1.88
C LEU A 120 14.39 -1.54 -2.80
N SER A 121 15.53 -1.97 -2.25
CA SER A 121 16.55 -2.74 -2.98
C SER A 121 16.18 -4.21 -3.20
N SER A 122 15.05 -4.67 -2.64
CA SER A 122 14.64 -6.07 -2.78
C SER A 122 14.14 -6.36 -4.19
N ASN A 123 14.49 -7.52 -4.74
CA ASN A 123 13.93 -8.00 -6.01
C ASN A 123 12.46 -8.44 -5.92
N LEU A 124 11.89 -8.55 -4.72
CA LEU A 124 10.49 -8.95 -4.54
C LEU A 124 9.56 -7.75 -4.36
N THR A 125 8.53 -7.69 -5.21
CA THR A 125 7.43 -6.72 -5.11
C THR A 125 6.79 -6.70 -3.72
N VAL A 126 6.58 -7.84 -3.08
CA VAL A 126 5.96 -7.90 -1.74
C VAL A 126 6.78 -7.15 -0.69
N ILE A 127 8.10 -7.17 -0.79
CA ILE A 127 9.00 -6.47 0.13
C ILE A 127 9.07 -4.98 -0.22
N ARG A 128 9.23 -4.62 -1.49
CA ARG A 128 9.18 -3.22 -1.93
C ARG A 128 7.86 -2.53 -1.54
N ASN A 129 6.73 -3.24 -1.66
CA ASN A 129 5.42 -2.76 -1.23
C ASN A 129 5.37 -2.37 0.26
N ARG A 130 6.19 -2.96 1.12
CA ARG A 130 6.29 -2.55 2.53
C ARG A 130 6.92 -1.16 2.64
N ALA A 131 8.02 -0.92 1.92
CA ALA A 131 8.63 0.43 1.85
C ALA A 131 7.67 1.46 1.25
N TYR A 132 6.96 1.14 0.17
CA TYR A 132 6.01 2.09 -0.42
C TYR A 132 4.89 2.47 0.57
N LYS A 133 4.38 1.50 1.34
CA LYS A 133 3.37 1.78 2.38
C LYS A 133 3.93 2.64 3.50
N ILE A 134 5.15 2.36 3.96
CA ILE A 134 5.84 3.20 4.94
C ILE A 134 5.96 4.64 4.40
N LEU A 135 6.48 4.82 3.19
CA LEU A 135 6.70 6.13 2.56
C LEU A 135 5.40 6.88 2.22
N LEU A 136 4.28 6.17 2.07
CA LEU A 136 2.96 6.80 1.95
C LEU A 136 2.56 7.51 3.25
N GLU A 137 3.00 7.03 4.41
CA GLU A 137 2.70 7.61 5.72
C GLU A 137 3.81 8.57 6.17
N ASP A 138 5.07 8.18 5.98
CA ASP A 138 6.29 8.86 6.46
C ASP A 138 7.20 9.18 5.27
N TRP A 139 6.85 10.23 4.52
CA TRP A 139 7.52 10.59 3.27
C TRP A 139 8.83 11.35 3.52
N ASN A 140 9.89 10.98 2.79
CA ASN A 140 11.16 11.71 2.72
C ASN A 140 11.54 11.92 1.24
N ASP A 141 11.76 13.18 0.85
CA ASP A 141 12.11 13.59 -0.51
C ASP A 141 13.42 12.98 -1.02
N GLU A 142 14.33 12.56 -0.13
CA GLU A 142 15.58 11.87 -0.49
C GLU A 142 15.33 10.55 -1.24
N PHE A 143 14.15 9.94 -1.08
CA PHE A 143 13.78 8.73 -1.81
C PHE A 143 13.12 8.98 -3.17
N ALA A 144 12.85 10.24 -3.56
CA ALA A 144 12.10 10.56 -4.79
C ALA A 144 12.72 9.91 -6.03
N ASP A 145 14.03 10.12 -6.26
CA ASP A 145 14.74 9.55 -7.41
C ASP A 145 14.74 8.02 -7.40
N THR A 146 14.90 7.42 -6.21
CA THR A 146 14.88 5.95 -6.05
C THR A 146 13.51 5.38 -6.39
N ILE A 147 12.44 6.01 -5.90
CA ILE A 147 11.06 5.61 -6.17
C ILE A 147 10.75 5.75 -7.66
N PHE A 148 11.15 6.85 -8.29
CA PHE A 148 10.94 7.05 -9.72
C PHE A 148 11.64 5.97 -10.54
N ASN A 149 12.92 5.69 -10.26
CA ASN A 149 13.68 4.63 -10.93
C ASN A 149 13.07 3.23 -10.72
N LEU A 150 12.53 2.95 -9.54
CA LEU A 150 11.84 1.68 -9.28
C LEU A 150 10.53 1.58 -10.07
N TRP A 151 9.79 2.67 -10.20
CA TRP A 151 8.59 2.70 -11.02
C TRP A 151 8.92 2.49 -12.50
N THR A 152 9.94 3.15 -13.06
CA THR A 152 10.35 2.93 -14.46
C THR A 152 10.73 1.48 -14.72
N CYS A 153 11.37 0.81 -13.75
CA CYS A 153 11.81 -0.58 -13.87
C CYS A 153 10.69 -1.62 -13.68
N HIS A 154 9.72 -1.36 -12.79
CA HIS A 154 8.77 -2.39 -12.34
C HIS A 154 7.29 -2.06 -12.53
N GLN A 155 6.93 -0.79 -12.75
CA GLN A 155 5.55 -0.33 -13.00
C GLN A 155 4.55 -0.79 -11.92
N GLU A 156 4.98 -0.79 -10.65
CA GLU A 156 4.19 -1.33 -9.53
C GLU A 156 3.11 -0.36 -9.06
N TYR A 157 1.89 -0.87 -8.83
CA TYR A 157 0.74 -0.08 -8.41
C TYR A 157 1.00 0.78 -7.16
N TYR A 158 1.61 0.23 -6.10
CA TYR A 158 1.89 0.98 -4.88
C TYR A 158 2.97 2.06 -5.08
N CYS A 159 3.95 1.81 -5.96
CA CYS A 159 4.97 2.79 -6.32
C CYS A 159 4.36 3.96 -7.09
N GLN A 160 3.48 3.65 -8.05
CA GLN A 160 2.70 4.63 -8.79
C GLN A 160 1.81 5.48 -7.87
N GLU A 161 1.10 4.85 -6.92
CA GLU A 161 0.26 5.57 -5.95
C GLU A 161 1.11 6.51 -5.08
N LEU A 162 2.30 6.08 -4.68
CA LEU A 162 3.26 6.89 -3.94
C LEU A 162 3.71 8.12 -4.74
N ILE A 163 4.11 7.94 -6.00
CA ILE A 163 4.49 9.03 -6.91
C ILE A 163 3.36 10.06 -7.01
N ILE A 164 2.16 9.63 -7.37
CA ILE A 164 1.01 10.54 -7.58
C ILE A 164 0.69 11.30 -6.29
N LYS A 165 0.76 10.65 -5.12
CA LYS A 165 0.40 11.29 -3.85
C LYS A 165 1.49 12.22 -3.33
N LYS A 166 2.75 11.80 -3.35
CA LYS A 166 3.82 12.47 -2.61
C LYS A 166 4.67 13.43 -3.43
N PHE A 167 4.84 13.18 -4.73
CA PHE A 167 5.71 14.04 -5.53
C PHE A 167 5.08 15.43 -5.67
N SER A 168 5.94 16.44 -5.77
CA SER A 168 5.52 17.83 -6.00
C SER A 168 4.78 17.95 -7.33
N VAL A 169 3.87 18.91 -7.41
CA VAL A 169 3.12 19.16 -8.65
C VAL A 169 4.07 19.53 -9.79
N ASP A 170 5.03 20.42 -9.54
CA ASP A 170 6.00 20.85 -10.55
C ASP A 170 6.78 19.67 -11.13
N TYR A 171 7.23 18.75 -10.28
CA TYR A 171 7.92 17.55 -10.74
C TYR A 171 6.98 16.65 -11.54
N LEU A 172 5.78 16.36 -11.04
CA LEU A 172 4.79 15.56 -11.76
C LEU A 172 4.41 16.14 -13.13
N MET A 173 4.35 17.47 -13.26
CA MET A 173 4.14 18.14 -14.55
C MET A 173 5.33 17.91 -15.50
N SER A 174 6.56 17.92 -14.98
CA SER A 174 7.77 17.69 -15.80
C SER A 174 7.90 16.27 -16.33
N ILE A 175 7.34 15.28 -15.63
CA ILE A 175 7.37 13.85 -16.01
C ILE A 175 6.02 13.34 -16.55
N TYR A 176 5.04 14.22 -16.79
CA TYR A 176 3.67 13.82 -17.10
C TYR A 176 3.58 12.83 -18.26
N ASP A 177 4.23 13.15 -19.39
CA ASP A 177 4.17 12.32 -20.60
C ASP A 177 4.82 10.95 -20.41
N GLU A 178 5.83 10.85 -19.54
CA GLU A 178 6.51 9.60 -19.21
C GLU A 178 5.61 8.69 -18.37
N ILE A 179 4.89 9.27 -17.41
CA ILE A 179 4.04 8.51 -16.51
C ILE A 179 2.69 8.16 -17.15
N SER A 180 2.00 9.12 -17.77
CA SER A 180 0.59 9.03 -18.16
C SER A 180 0.30 7.84 -19.07
N ASN A 181 1.20 7.53 -19.99
CA ASN A 181 1.04 6.46 -20.98
C ASN A 181 1.04 5.05 -20.38
N ASN A 182 1.59 4.89 -19.17
CA ASN A 182 1.71 3.59 -18.50
C ASN A 182 0.75 3.46 -17.31
N LEU A 183 -0.04 4.50 -17.01
CA LEU A 183 -0.97 4.46 -15.88
C LEU A 183 -2.28 3.77 -16.27
N PRO A 184 -2.81 2.87 -15.43
CA PRO A 184 -4.20 2.47 -15.52
C PRO A 184 -5.12 3.69 -15.34
N LEU A 185 -6.30 3.66 -15.97
CA LEU A 185 -7.23 4.80 -16.04
C LEU A 185 -7.60 5.39 -14.68
N ASN A 186 -7.74 4.54 -13.65
CA ASN A 186 -8.05 4.98 -12.29
C ASN A 186 -6.93 5.80 -11.62
N SER A 187 -5.68 5.59 -12.04
CA SER A 187 -4.53 6.33 -11.54
C SER A 187 -4.22 7.53 -12.44
N LEU A 188 -4.45 7.41 -13.75
CA LEU A 188 -4.42 8.55 -14.67
C LEU A 188 -5.39 9.63 -14.22
N SER A 189 -6.62 9.27 -13.83
CA SER A 189 -7.59 10.23 -13.33
C SER A 189 -7.13 10.94 -12.05
N LYS A 190 -6.52 10.22 -11.10
CA LYS A 190 -5.95 10.81 -9.88
C LYS A 190 -4.82 11.79 -10.19
N LEU A 191 -3.91 11.42 -11.10
CA LEU A 191 -2.83 12.29 -11.55
C LEU A 191 -3.39 13.57 -12.16
N VAL A 192 -4.31 13.44 -13.13
CA VAL A 192 -4.86 14.59 -13.85
C VAL A 192 -5.68 15.48 -12.93
N ILE A 193 -6.47 14.92 -12.01
CA ILE A 193 -7.17 15.70 -10.98
C ILE A 193 -6.20 16.51 -10.12
N LYS A 194 -5.02 15.96 -9.79
CA LYS A 194 -3.98 16.67 -9.03
C LYS A 194 -3.33 17.80 -9.85
N LEU A 195 -3.12 17.60 -11.15
CA LEU A 195 -2.42 18.55 -12.03
C LEU A 195 -3.32 19.62 -12.66
N ALA A 196 -4.60 19.31 -12.89
CA ALA A 196 -5.54 20.19 -13.59
C ALA A 196 -5.66 21.60 -12.99
N PRO A 197 -5.63 21.82 -11.65
CA PRO A 197 -5.65 23.17 -11.09
C PRO A 197 -4.50 24.08 -11.57
N TYR A 198 -3.40 23.50 -12.07
CA TYR A 198 -2.22 24.21 -12.55
C TYR A 198 -2.16 24.27 -14.07
N ASN A 199 -2.69 23.26 -14.76
CA ASN A 199 -2.79 23.23 -16.21
C ASN A 199 -3.99 22.39 -16.67
N ASN A 200 -5.06 23.06 -17.10
CA ASN A 200 -6.29 22.42 -17.57
C ASN A 200 -6.11 21.58 -18.84
N ASN A 201 -5.03 21.78 -19.60
CA ASN A 201 -4.79 21.01 -20.83
C ASN A 201 -4.67 19.50 -20.58
N TYR A 202 -4.25 19.11 -19.37
CA TYR A 202 -4.19 17.70 -18.99
C TYR A 202 -5.58 17.05 -18.98
N VAL A 203 -6.64 17.77 -18.63
CA VAL A 203 -8.02 17.25 -18.65
C VAL A 203 -8.41 16.86 -20.09
N PHE A 204 -8.13 17.74 -21.05
CA PHE A 204 -8.44 17.50 -22.46
C PHE A 204 -7.59 16.38 -23.06
N SER A 205 -6.36 16.18 -22.59
CA SER A 205 -5.53 15.05 -23.05
C SER A 205 -6.15 13.69 -22.74
N VAL A 206 -6.90 13.56 -21.64
CA VAL A 206 -7.56 12.30 -21.27
C VAL A 206 -8.77 12.01 -22.15
N LYS A 207 -9.41 13.03 -22.71
CA LYS A 207 -10.59 12.86 -23.57
C LYS A 207 -10.30 11.96 -24.77
N GLU A 208 -9.13 12.12 -25.37
CA GLU A 208 -8.69 11.33 -26.52
C GLU A 208 -8.28 9.89 -26.13
N ILE A 209 -8.03 9.64 -24.85
CA ILE A 209 -7.65 8.33 -24.31
C ILE A 209 -8.91 7.55 -23.88
N ASP A 210 -9.76 8.17 -23.07
CA ASP A 210 -10.96 7.53 -22.51
C ASP A 210 -12.02 8.57 -22.11
N GLU A 211 -13.14 8.57 -22.84
CA GLU A 211 -14.21 9.57 -22.67
C GLU A 211 -14.93 9.45 -21.32
N ILE A 212 -15.07 8.25 -20.76
CA ILE A 212 -15.68 8.03 -19.43
C ILE A 212 -14.79 8.61 -18.32
N THR A 213 -13.48 8.34 -18.39
CA THR A 213 -12.51 8.89 -17.43
C THR A 213 -12.44 10.41 -17.53
N TYR A 214 -12.51 10.97 -18.74
CA TYR A 214 -12.64 12.41 -18.95
C TYR A 214 -13.88 12.98 -18.26
N LEU A 215 -15.06 12.38 -18.44
CA LEU A 215 -16.28 12.81 -17.74
C LEU A 215 -16.12 12.74 -16.21
N TYR A 216 -15.49 11.68 -15.70
CA TYR A 216 -15.22 11.53 -14.27
C TYR A 216 -14.31 12.65 -13.73
N ILE A 217 -13.24 12.98 -14.46
CA ILE A 217 -12.34 14.09 -14.13
C ILE A 217 -13.11 15.41 -14.13
N CYS A 218 -13.89 15.68 -15.18
CA CYS A 218 -14.71 16.89 -15.27
C CYS A 218 -15.69 17.00 -14.09
N ALA A 219 -16.37 15.90 -13.74
CA ALA A 219 -17.27 15.83 -12.59
C ALA A 219 -16.55 16.10 -11.26
N SER A 220 -15.34 15.56 -11.08
CA SER A 220 -14.54 15.72 -9.87
C SER A 220 -14.03 17.16 -9.70
N LEU A 221 -13.67 17.81 -10.81
CA LEU A 221 -13.17 19.19 -10.85
C LEU A 221 -14.29 20.23 -11.04
N LYS A 222 -15.54 19.81 -11.21
CA LYS A 222 -16.70 20.66 -11.53
C LYS A 222 -16.52 21.49 -12.81
N ILE A 223 -15.85 20.90 -13.81
CA ILE A 223 -15.70 21.48 -15.15
C ILE A 223 -16.95 21.14 -15.95
N ALA A 224 -17.60 22.16 -16.50
CA ALA A 224 -18.79 21.97 -17.32
C ALA A 224 -18.45 21.26 -18.63
N VAL A 225 -19.32 20.35 -19.05
CA VAL A 225 -19.24 19.66 -20.34
C VAL A 225 -20.46 20.06 -21.16
N GLY A 226 -20.25 20.41 -22.43
CA GLY A 226 -21.32 20.84 -23.33
C GLY A 226 -22.36 19.73 -23.52
N GLU A 227 -23.62 20.10 -23.73
CA GLU A 227 -24.71 19.13 -23.90
C GLU A 227 -24.48 18.20 -25.09
N GLU A 228 -24.09 18.76 -26.25
CA GLU A 228 -23.78 18.00 -27.47
C GLU A 228 -22.62 17.02 -27.24
N GLU A 229 -21.57 17.48 -26.56
CA GLU A 229 -20.42 16.65 -26.22
C GLU A 229 -20.81 15.50 -25.28
N ALA A 230 -21.59 15.80 -24.24
CA ALA A 230 -22.05 14.81 -23.28
C ALA A 230 -22.94 13.74 -23.95
N CYS A 231 -23.82 14.13 -24.87
CA CYS A 231 -24.62 13.18 -25.66
C CYS A 231 -23.73 12.32 -26.57
N ARG A 232 -22.73 12.90 -27.24
CA ARG A 232 -21.77 12.15 -28.06
C ARG A 232 -21.02 11.09 -27.25
N ILE A 233 -20.56 11.45 -26.05
CA ILE A 233 -19.88 10.50 -25.16
C ILE A 233 -20.81 9.36 -24.75
N VAL A 234 -22.08 9.66 -24.46
CA VAL A 234 -23.09 8.63 -24.18
C VAL A 234 -23.26 7.70 -25.37
N ASP A 235 -23.43 8.23 -26.57
CA ASP A 235 -23.64 7.44 -27.79
C ASP A 235 -22.47 6.50 -28.07
N ASN A 236 -21.25 6.96 -27.80
CA ASN A 236 -20.02 6.19 -27.99
C ASN A 236 -19.82 5.09 -26.94
N ASN A 237 -20.34 5.28 -25.71
CA ASN A 237 -19.97 4.47 -24.54
C ASN A 237 -21.15 3.84 -23.81
N TYR A 238 -22.36 3.86 -24.37
CA TYR A 238 -23.56 3.34 -23.68
C TYR A 238 -23.45 1.85 -23.30
N SER A 239 -22.58 1.09 -23.97
CA SER A 239 -22.37 -0.32 -23.73
C SER A 239 -21.13 -0.66 -22.90
N ASP A 240 -20.39 0.34 -22.41
CA ASP A 240 -19.18 0.14 -21.60
C ASP A 240 -19.57 -0.41 -20.21
N GLU A 241 -18.74 -1.30 -19.65
CA GLU A 241 -18.95 -1.88 -18.31
C GLU A 241 -18.97 -0.82 -17.20
N ARG A 242 -18.36 0.34 -17.45
CA ARG A 242 -18.29 1.51 -16.55
C ARG A 242 -19.46 2.47 -16.76
N LEU A 243 -20.55 2.05 -17.42
CA LEU A 243 -21.74 2.87 -17.63
C LEU A 243 -22.26 3.55 -16.34
N GLY A 244 -22.20 2.85 -15.20
CA GLY A 244 -22.57 3.42 -13.91
C GLY A 244 -21.72 4.65 -13.52
N LEU A 245 -20.41 4.62 -13.80
CA LEU A 245 -19.51 5.75 -13.56
C LEU A 245 -19.81 6.92 -14.52
N MET A 246 -20.12 6.63 -15.78
CA MET A 246 -20.53 7.65 -16.75
C MET A 246 -21.80 8.37 -16.29
N LEU A 247 -22.85 7.63 -15.95
CA LEU A 247 -24.13 8.20 -15.48
C LEU A 247 -23.96 8.99 -14.17
N TRP A 248 -23.16 8.47 -13.24
CA TRP A 248 -22.82 9.18 -12.01
C TRP A 248 -22.14 10.53 -12.30
N SER A 249 -21.18 10.54 -13.25
CA SER A 249 -20.44 11.74 -13.63
C SER A 249 -21.36 12.79 -14.26
N LEU A 250 -22.24 12.38 -15.18
CA LEU A 250 -23.27 13.25 -15.76
C LEU A 250 -24.22 13.82 -14.70
N GLY A 251 -24.60 13.00 -13.70
CA GLY A 251 -25.42 13.44 -12.58
C GLY A 251 -24.72 14.51 -11.74
N LYS A 252 -23.43 14.32 -11.44
CA LYS A 252 -22.61 15.31 -10.72
C LYS A 252 -22.45 16.62 -11.49
N LEU A 253 -22.38 16.54 -12.83
CA LEU A 253 -22.32 17.69 -13.72
C LEU A 253 -23.69 18.36 -13.97
N LYS A 254 -24.78 17.81 -13.41
CA LYS A 254 -26.17 18.26 -13.62
C LYS A 254 -26.61 18.24 -15.08
N SER A 255 -26.09 17.30 -15.88
CA SER A 255 -26.42 17.11 -17.30
C SER A 255 -27.79 16.43 -17.50
N TRP A 256 -28.85 17.03 -16.94
CA TRP A 256 -30.20 16.46 -16.90
C TRP A 256 -30.72 16.01 -18.27
N LYS A 257 -30.55 16.85 -19.29
CA LYS A 257 -31.03 16.55 -20.64
C LYS A 257 -30.31 15.36 -21.26
N THR A 258 -28.99 15.25 -21.09
CA THR A 258 -28.20 14.10 -21.54
C THR A 258 -28.62 12.81 -20.83
N ILE A 259 -28.89 12.87 -19.52
CA ILE A 259 -29.40 11.71 -18.76
C ILE A 259 -30.78 11.30 -19.26
N LYS A 260 -31.67 12.28 -19.51
CA LYS A 260 -33.00 12.03 -20.07
C LYS A 260 -32.89 11.38 -21.46
N TYR A 261 -32.05 11.92 -22.33
CA TYR A 261 -31.75 11.35 -23.64
C TYR A 261 -31.29 9.89 -23.53
N PHE A 262 -30.34 9.60 -22.62
CA PHE A 262 -29.88 8.23 -22.39
C PHE A 262 -31.03 7.28 -22.01
N ILE A 263 -31.89 7.69 -21.09
CA ILE A 263 -33.05 6.90 -20.66
C ILE A 263 -34.02 6.67 -21.83
N GLU A 264 -34.29 7.69 -22.64
CA GLU A 264 -35.24 7.60 -23.75
C GLU A 264 -34.72 6.71 -24.90
N VAL A 265 -33.40 6.68 -25.13
CA VAL A 265 -32.80 5.96 -26.27
C VAL A 265 -32.27 4.57 -25.91
N TYR A 266 -31.69 4.39 -24.72
CA TYR A 266 -30.91 3.20 -24.38
C TYR A 266 -31.49 2.34 -23.25
N ARG A 267 -32.49 2.82 -22.49
CA ARG A 267 -33.02 2.10 -21.32
C ARG A 267 -33.40 0.65 -21.63
N ASP A 268 -34.08 0.41 -22.74
CA ASP A 268 -34.56 -0.94 -23.10
C ASP A 268 -33.45 -1.90 -23.56
N ARG A 269 -32.27 -1.34 -23.85
CA ARG A 269 -31.06 -2.08 -24.25
C ARG A 269 -30.21 -2.49 -23.05
N ILE A 270 -30.60 -2.08 -21.85
CA ILE A 270 -29.86 -2.30 -20.61
C ILE A 270 -30.68 -3.18 -19.68
N SER A 271 -30.03 -4.19 -19.12
CA SER A 271 -30.54 -4.98 -18.00
C SER A 271 -29.79 -4.65 -16.72
N PHE A 272 -30.48 -4.80 -15.60
CA PHE A 272 -29.89 -4.74 -14.28
C PHE A 272 -29.89 -6.15 -13.70
N ASP A 273 -28.76 -6.59 -13.14
CA ASP A 273 -28.75 -7.80 -12.34
C ASP A 273 -29.41 -7.58 -10.97
N HIS A 274 -29.54 -8.65 -10.19
CA HIS A 274 -30.14 -8.60 -8.85
C HIS A 274 -29.39 -7.68 -7.86
N PHE A 275 -28.15 -7.30 -8.16
CA PHE A 275 -27.32 -6.42 -7.34
C PHE A 275 -27.31 -4.98 -7.87
N GLY A 276 -28.05 -4.69 -8.94
CA GLY A 276 -28.09 -3.38 -9.58
C GLY A 276 -26.90 -3.10 -10.51
N ASN A 277 -26.08 -4.11 -10.84
CA ASN A 277 -25.05 -3.95 -11.86
C ASN A 277 -25.69 -3.89 -13.24
N ILE A 278 -25.15 -3.02 -14.07
CA ILE A 278 -25.63 -2.77 -15.43
C ILE A 278 -24.99 -3.79 -16.37
N SER A 279 -25.82 -4.51 -17.13
CA SER A 279 -25.39 -5.33 -18.26
C SER A 279 -26.12 -4.90 -19.53
N VAL A 280 -25.41 -4.88 -20.65
CA VAL A 280 -26.02 -4.58 -21.96
C VAL A 280 -26.65 -5.86 -22.48
N ARG A 281 -27.91 -5.78 -22.90
CA ARG A 281 -28.55 -6.91 -23.58
C ARG A 281 -27.88 -7.05 -24.95
N SER A 282 -27.09 -8.11 -25.13
CA SER A 282 -26.58 -8.49 -26.44
C SER A 282 -27.78 -8.69 -27.37
N GLN A 283 -27.87 -7.87 -28.43
CA GLN A 283 -28.87 -8.06 -29.47
C GLN A 283 -28.62 -9.43 -30.12
N LEU A 284 -29.61 -10.32 -30.03
CA LEU A 284 -29.81 -11.39 -31.02
C LEU A 284 -30.37 -10.76 -32.29
#